data_AF-A0A401TS30-F1
#
_entry.id   AF-A0A401TS30-F1
#
_cell.length_a   1.000
_cell.length_b   1.000
_cell.length_c   1.000
_cell.angle_alpha   90.00
_cell.angle_beta   90.00
_cell.angle_gamma   90.00
#
_symmetry.space_group_name_H-M   'P 1'
#
loop_
_entity.id
_entity.type
_entity.pdbx_description
1 polymer ?
#
loop_
_entity_poly.entity_id
_entity_poly.type
_entity_poly.pdbx_seq_one_letter_code
_entity_poly.pdbx_strand_id
1 'polypeptide(L)' 'MEPSQCVLGGFGTVQAVSEEIQDLAQKVKPQVESKLNCKLGIFHAISYRSQVVSGMNYTLKVCKRQGRVIGY' A
#
# COMPACT_ATOMS: atom_id res chain seq x y z
N MET A 1 -1.56 4.79 -26.01
CA MET A 1 -0.81 4.77 -24.74
C MET A 1 -0.99 6.15 -24.12
N GLU A 2 -1.98 6.27 -23.24
CA GLU A 2 -2.37 7.54 -22.61
C GLU A 2 -1.24 8.00 -21.67
N PRO A 3 -0.79 9.26 -21.73
CA PRO A 3 0.24 9.74 -20.83
C PRO A 3 -0.31 9.81 -19.41
N SER A 4 0.14 8.91 -18.53
CA SER A 4 -0.09 8.99 -17.09
C SER A 4 0.49 10.31 -16.58
N GLN A 5 -0.36 11.32 -16.46
CA GLN A 5 0.02 12.69 -16.14
C GLN A 5 0.64 12.74 -14.74
N CYS A 6 1.97 12.83 -14.69
CA CYS A 6 2.73 13.01 -13.47
C CYS A 6 2.61 14.48 -13.05
N VAL A 7 1.61 14.79 -12.23
CA VAL A 7 1.41 16.13 -11.67
C VAL A 7 2.45 16.37 -10.58
N LEU A 8 3.35 17.35 -10.75
CA LEU A 8 4.34 17.71 -9.73
C LEU A 8 3.60 18.16 -8.45
N GLY A 9 3.85 17.48 -7.34
CA GLY A 9 3.17 17.73 -6.05
C GLY A 9 1.77 17.09 -5.90
N GLY A 10 1.17 16.55 -6.96
CA GLY A 10 -0.13 15.87 -6.92
C GLY A 10 -0.01 14.35 -6.85
N PHE A 11 -0.98 13.68 -6.22
CA PHE A 11 -1.09 12.23 -6.39
C PHE A 11 -1.48 11.92 -7.84
N GLY A 12 -0.70 11.06 -8.50
CA GLY A 12 -0.99 10.60 -9.86
C GLY A 12 -2.21 9.69 -9.94
N THR A 13 -2.44 9.12 -11.12
CA THR A 13 -3.52 8.18 -11.37
C THR A 13 -3.37 6.92 -10.50
N VAL A 14 -4.51 6.38 -10.06
CA VAL A 14 -4.53 5.12 -9.33
C VAL A 14 -4.23 4.00 -10.32
N GLN A 15 -3.19 3.23 -10.04
CA GLN A 15 -2.75 2.09 -10.84
C GLN A 15 -3.11 0.77 -10.14
N ALA A 16 -3.37 -0.26 -10.96
CA ALA A 16 -3.57 -1.61 -10.49
C ALA A 16 -2.27 -2.14 -9.88
N VAL A 17 -2.37 -2.98 -8.85
CA VAL A 17 -1.19 -3.54 -8.19
C VAL A 17 -0.42 -4.47 -9.11
N SER A 18 0.85 -4.12 -9.33
CA SER A 18 1.84 -5.00 -9.95
C SER A 18 2.49 -5.89 -8.88
N GLU A 19 3.09 -7.01 -9.30
CA GLU A 19 3.79 -7.94 -8.39
C GLU A 19 4.87 -7.23 -7.55
N GLU A 20 5.60 -6.27 -8.12
CA GLU A 20 6.60 -5.48 -7.39
C GLU A 20 6.01 -4.67 -6.23
N ILE A 21 4.81 -4.11 -6.42
CA ILE A 21 4.10 -3.33 -5.40
C ILE A 21 3.55 -4.24 -4.31
N GLN A 22 3.11 -5.45 -4.69
CA GLN A 22 2.68 -6.47 -3.73
C GLN A 22 3.87 -6.97 -2.89
N ASP A 23 5.05 -7.17 -3.49
CA ASP A 23 6.28 -7.52 -2.77
C ASP A 23 6.72 -6.39 -1.81
N LEU A 24 6.65 -5.14 -2.27
CA LEU A 24 6.88 -3.98 -1.41
C LEU A 24 5.91 -3.95 -0.22
N ALA A 25 4.61 -4.19 -0.46
CA ALA A 25 3.60 -4.30 0.58
C ALA A 25 3.95 -5.41 1.59
N GLN A 26 4.44 -6.54 1.11
CA GLN A 26 4.87 -7.66 1.96
C GLN A 26 6.10 -7.31 2.80
N LYS A 27 7.06 -6.57 2.24
CA LYS A 27 8.26 -6.07 2.95
C LYS A 27 7.94 -5.03 4.03
N VAL A 28 6.94 -4.17 3.80
CA VAL A 28 6.52 -3.18 4.81
C VAL A 28 5.57 -3.76 5.87
N LYS A 29 4.91 -4.89 5.59
CA LYS A 29 4.00 -5.57 6.51
C LYS A 29 4.55 -5.70 7.96
N PRO A 30 5.76 -6.25 8.21
CA PRO A 30 6.27 -6.40 9.58
C PRO A 30 6.44 -5.06 10.30
N GLN A 31 6.79 -3.98 9.57
CA GLN A 31 6.89 -2.64 10.16
C GLN A 31 5.52 -2.11 10.57
N VAL A 32 4.48 -2.39 9.77
CA VAL A 32 3.10 -2.01 10.07
C VAL A 32 2.55 -2.81 11.25
N GLU A 33 2.82 -4.11 11.32
CA GLU A 33 2.42 -4.97 12.46
C GLU A 33 3.08 -4.52 13.77
N SER A 34 4.36 -4.15 13.72
CA SER A 34 5.09 -3.61 14.87
C SER A 34 4.48 -2.30 15.36
N LYS A 35 4.18 -1.36 14.45
CA LYS A 35 3.52 -0.07 14.79
C LYS A 35 2.09 -0.23 15.31
N LEU A 36 1.33 -1.20 14.79
CA LEU A 36 -0.04 -1.46 15.21
C LEU A 36 -0.13 -2.39 16.43
N ASN A 37 1.00 -2.97 16.85
CA ASN A 37 1.08 -4.02 17.88
C ASN A 37 0.06 -5.15 17.66
N CYS A 38 -0.19 -5.49 16.39
CA CYS A 38 -1.22 -6.46 16.01
C CYS A 38 -0.76 -7.24 14.79
N LYS A 39 -1.03 -8.54 14.79
CA LYS A 39 -0.78 -9.39 13.62
C LYS A 39 -1.81 -9.12 12.54
N LEU A 40 -1.33 -8.68 11.39
CA LEU A 40 -2.13 -8.51 10.18
C LEU A 40 -2.10 -9.86 9.44
N GLY A 41 -3.27 -10.47 9.24
CA GLY A 41 -3.36 -11.74 8.53
C GLY A 41 -3.00 -11.60 7.05
N ILE A 42 -4.02 -11.60 6.19
CA ILE A 42 -3.85 -11.33 4.76
C ILE A 42 -3.47 -9.86 4.59
N PHE A 43 -2.45 -9.56 3.80
CA PHE A 43 -2.02 -8.19 3.47
C PHE A 43 -1.86 -8.10 1.95
N HIS A 44 -2.97 -7.84 1.26
CA HIS A 44 -3.03 -7.84 -0.19
C HIS A 44 -3.23 -6.42 -0.70
N ALA A 45 -2.32 -5.94 -1.55
CA ALA A 45 -2.44 -4.61 -2.15
C ALA A 45 -3.48 -4.67 -3.27
N ILE A 46 -4.44 -3.73 -3.27
CA ILE A 46 -5.51 -3.65 -4.27
C ILE A 46 -5.13 -2.64 -5.36
N SER A 47 -4.66 -1.47 -4.94
CA SER A 47 -4.36 -0.36 -5.83
C SER A 47 -3.29 0.53 -5.23
N TYR A 48 -2.48 1.18 -6.05
CA TYR A 48 -1.50 2.14 -5.58
C TYR A 48 -1.56 3.45 -6.36
N ARG A 49 -0.98 4.50 -5.78
CA ARG A 49 -0.73 5.78 -6.45
C ARG A 49 0.64 6.29 -6.04
N SER A 50 1.34 6.91 -6.98
CA SER A 50 2.63 7.56 -6.73
C SER A 50 2.46 9.09 -6.73
N GLN A 51 3.34 9.78 -6.02
CA GLN A 51 3.44 11.24 -6.01
C GLN A 51 4.92 11.61 -6.08
N VAL A 52 5.25 12.49 -7.02
CA VAL A 52 6.61 13.02 -7.18
C VAL A 52 6.75 14.29 -6.32
N VAL A 53 7.72 14.28 -5.41
CA VAL A 53 8.11 15.38 -4.50
C VAL A 53 9.64 15.55 -4.52
N SER A 54 10.29 15.94 -3.41
CA SER A 54 11.75 15.76 -3.23
C SER A 54 12.08 14.27 -2.98
N GLY A 55 11.70 13.42 -3.92
CA GLY A 55 11.62 11.96 -3.79
C GLY A 55 10.33 11.41 -4.42
N MET A 56 10.02 10.13 -4.15
CA MET A 56 8.77 9.49 -4.59
C MET A 56 8.02 8.96 -3.38
N ASN A 57 6.78 9.41 -3.21
CA ASN A 57 5.85 8.86 -2.25
C ASN A 57 4.97 7.80 -2.93
N TYR A 58 4.79 6.65 -2.28
CA TYR A 58 3.88 5.60 -2.73
C TYR A 58 2.77 5.44 -1.70
N THR A 59 1.52 5.55 -2.15
CA THR A 59 0.34 5.21 -1.33
C THR A 59 -0.24 3.91 -1.82
N LEU A 60 -0.17 2.87 -0.99
CA LEU A 60 -0.76 1.56 -1.27
C LEU A 60 -2.09 1.41 -0.51
N LYS A 61 -3.16 1.04 -1.21
CA LYS A 61 -4.37 0.54 -0.57
C LYS A 61 -4.24 -0.96 -0.40
N VAL A 62 -4.33 -1.42 0.84
CA VAL A 62 -4.17 -2.82 1.23
C VAL A 62 -5.44 -3.34 1.88
N CYS A 63 -5.92 -4.48 1.39
CA CYS A 63 -6.95 -5.25 2.07
C CYS A 63 -6.27 -6.07 3.17
N LYS A 64 -6.75 -5.87 4.40
CA LYS A 64 -6.35 -6.69 5.54
C LYS A 64 -7.50 -7.56 6.02
N ARG A 65 -7.22 -8.82 6.36
CA ARG A 65 -8.17 -9.63 7.12
C ARG A 65 -8.12 -9.15 8.57
N GLN A 66 -9.21 -8.56 9.07
CA GLN A 66 -9.33 -8.14 10.45
C GLN A 66 -9.47 -9.39 11.33
N GLY A 67 -8.45 -9.70 12.14
CA GLY A 67 -8.55 -10.74 13.15
C GLY A 67 -9.51 -10.29 14.24
N ARG A 68 -10.69 -10.92 14.31
CA ARG A 68 -11.65 -10.71 15.40
C ARG A 68 -11.16 -11.52 16.58
N VAL A 69 -10.64 -10.86 17.61
CA VAL A 69 -10.39 -11.51 18.91
C VAL A 69 -11.77 -11.75 19.52
N ILE A 70 -12.23 -12.99 19.45
CA ILE A 70 -13.33 -13.49 20.29
C ILE A 70 -12.66 -14.00 21.56
N GLY A 71 -12.75 -13.22 22.64
CA GLY A 71 -12.40 -13.67 23.96
C GLY A 71 -13.64 -13.59 24.84
N TYR A 72 -13.99 -14.72 25.47
CA TYR A 72 -14.28 -14.92 26.90
C TYR A 72 -13.97 -16.38 27.20
#